data_AF-A0A0P1G8U0-F1
#
_entry.id   AF-A0A0P1G8U0-F1
#
_cell.length_a   1.000
_cell.length_b   1.000
_cell.length_c   1.000
_cell.angle_alpha   90.00
_cell.angle_beta   90.00
_cell.angle_gamma   90.00
#
_symmetry.space_group_name_H-M   'P 1'
#
loop_
_entity.id
_entity.type
_entity.pdbx_description
1 polymer ?
#
loop_
_entity_poly.entity_id
_entity_poly.type
_entity_poly.pdbx_seq_one_letter_code
_entity_poly.pdbx_strand_id
1 'polypeptide(L)'
;MILAAVTLAAAVLGSLMPLRWGTPGFVVSAICLFLAQAALNTATGFEGTSIEESLLLFGGSYVSYIGFNLQITYRAFAIPMIALSLPLVYRLTRKQAS
;
A
#
# COMPACT_ATOMS: atom_id res chain seq x y z
N MET A 1 14.44 4.34 -4.35
CA MET A 1 14.68 4.92 -3.01
C MET A 1 13.43 5.57 -2.41
N ILE A 2 12.72 6.46 -3.14
CA ILE A 2 11.48 7.11 -2.65
C ILE A 2 10.38 6.11 -2.31
N LEU A 3 10.15 5.09 -3.16
CA LEU A 3 9.18 4.03 -2.92
C LEU A 3 9.44 3.29 -1.59
N ALA A 4 10.71 2.96 -1.33
CA ALA A 4 11.11 2.29 -0.09
C ALA A 4 10.93 3.20 1.13
N ALA A 5 11.26 4.49 1.02
CA ALA A 5 11.08 5.47 2.09
C ALA A 5 9.61 5.72 2.43
N VAL A 6 8.74 5.87 1.42
CA VAL A 6 7.29 6.03 1.63
C VAL A 6 6.68 4.74 2.17
N THR A 7 7.11 3.58 1.67
CA THR A 7 6.67 2.28 2.18
C THR A 7 7.08 2.08 3.64
N LEU A 8 8.31 2.44 4.00
CA LEU A 8 8.81 2.35 5.37
C LEU A 8 8.08 3.32 6.31
N ALA A 9 7.91 4.58 5.90
CA ALA A 9 7.20 5.58 6.70
C ALA A 9 5.73 5.18 6.92
N ALA A 10 5.07 4.69 5.87
CA ALA A 10 3.68 4.22 5.96
C ALA A 10 3.58 2.89 6.73
N ALA A 11 4.59 2.02 6.69
CA ALA A 11 4.65 0.84 7.54
C ALA A 11 4.83 1.21 9.03
N VAL A 12 5.68 2.19 9.35
CA VAL A 12 5.90 2.68 10.73
C VAL A 12 4.65 3.36 11.29
N LEU A 13 4.06 4.30 10.54
CA LEU A 13 2.81 4.95 10.96
C LEU A 13 1.66 3.94 11.04
N GLY A 14 1.63 3.02 10.09
CA GLY A 14 0.61 1.99 9.99
C GLY A 14 0.71 0.89 11.05
N SER A 15 1.85 0.75 11.72
CA SER A 15 2.02 -0.17 12.85
C SER A 15 1.72 0.48 14.21
N LEU A 16 1.90 1.80 14.32
CA LEU A 16 1.55 2.57 15.53
C LEU A 16 0.04 2.80 15.70
N MET A 17 -0.68 3.04 14.59
CA MET A 17 -2.12 3.28 14.63
C MET A 17 -2.97 2.12 15.17
N PRO A 18 -2.75 0.85 14.79
CA PRO A 18 -3.46 -0.30 15.36
C PRO A 18 -3.25 -0.45 16.87
N LEU A 19 -2.05 -0.12 17.36
CA LEU A 19 -1.73 -0.18 18.79
C LEU A 19 -2.58 0.82 19.59
N ARG A 20 -2.81 2.03 19.06
CA ARG A 20 -3.63 3.06 19.71
C ARG A 20 -5.13 2.84 19.49
N TRP A 21 -5.57 2.64 18.25
CA TRP A 21 -6.99 2.70 17.85
C TRP A 21 -7.59 1.36 17.42
N GLY A 22 -6.78 0.36 17.08
CA GLY A 22 -7.23 -1.03 16.97
C GLY A 22 -7.62 -1.34 15.55
N THR A 23 -8.74 -2.04 15.38
CA THR A 23 -9.26 -2.35 14.04
C THR A 23 -9.46 -1.11 13.17
N PRO A 24 -10.05 0.01 13.67
CA PRO A 24 -10.15 1.24 12.88
C PRO A 24 -8.79 1.80 12.45
N GLY A 25 -7.81 1.81 13.38
CA GLY A 25 -6.45 2.26 13.08
C GLY A 25 -5.76 1.39 12.03
N PHE A 26 -5.98 0.07 12.08
CA PHE A 26 -5.49 -0.87 11.08
C PHE A 26 -6.10 -0.64 9.69
N VAL A 27 -7.43 -0.49 9.61
CA VAL A 27 -8.11 -0.28 8.32
C VAL A 27 -7.63 1.01 7.65
N VAL A 28 -7.55 2.12 8.40
CA VAL A 28 -7.04 3.39 7.87
C VAL A 28 -5.60 3.24 7.39
N SER A 29 -4.75 2.58 8.17
CA SER A 29 -3.35 2.36 7.83
C SER A 29 -3.18 1.53 6.56
N ALA A 30 -3.96 0.46 6.43
CA ALA A 30 -3.95 -0.41 5.24
C ALA A 30 -4.39 0.36 3.99
N ILE A 31 -5.47 1.15 4.07
CA ILE A 31 -5.95 1.98 2.96
C ILE A 31 -4.89 3.01 2.55
N CYS A 32 -4.32 3.74 3.51
CA CYS A 32 -3.30 4.76 3.23
C CYS A 32 -2.05 4.15 2.59
N LEU A 33 -1.55 3.02 3.11
CA LEU A 33 -0.39 2.35 2.55
C LEU A 33 -0.67 1.84 1.12
N PHE A 34 -1.84 1.24 0.90
CA PHE A 34 -2.25 0.76 -0.42
C PHE A 34 -2.30 1.90 -1.44
N LEU A 35 -2.96 3.01 -1.10
CA LEU A 35 -3.08 4.16 -1.99
C LEU A 35 -1.72 4.81 -2.27
N ALA A 36 -0.85 4.91 -1.28
CA ALA A 36 0.50 5.44 -1.46
C ALA A 36 1.32 4.58 -2.43
N GLN A 37 1.29 3.25 -2.28
CA GLN A 37 1.98 2.33 -3.19
C GLN A 37 1.38 2.36 -4.59
N ALA A 38 0.05 2.39 -4.72
CA ALA A 38 -0.63 2.48 -6.00
C ALA A 38 -0.30 3.77 -6.74
N ALA A 39 -0.31 4.91 -6.03
CA ALA A 39 0.04 6.20 -6.60
C ALA A 39 1.49 6.23 -7.07
N LEU A 40 2.43 5.67 -6.29
CA LEU A 40 3.83 5.62 -6.66
C LEU A 40 4.10 4.70 -7.85
N ASN A 41 3.48 3.51 -7.89
CA ASN A 41 3.57 2.61 -9.04
C ASN A 41 3.01 3.28 -10.30
N THR A 42 1.88 3.96 -10.18
CA THR A 42 1.27 4.68 -11.31
C THR A 42 2.12 5.88 -11.76
N ALA A 43 2.77 6.59 -10.83
CA ALA A 43 3.55 7.79 -11.13
C ALA A 43 4.95 7.51 -11.70
N THR A 44 5.47 6.29 -11.55
CA THR A 44 6.83 5.93 -12.00
C THR A 44 6.88 5.35 -13.41
N GLY A 45 5.73 5.24 -14.09
CA GLY A 45 5.65 4.56 -15.38
C GLY A 45 5.67 3.04 -15.23
N PHE A 46 5.30 2.33 -16.29
CA PHE A 46 5.32 0.87 -16.34
C PHE A 46 6.73 0.37 -16.67
N GLU A 47 7.25 -0.56 -15.87
CA GLU A 47 8.58 -1.21 -16.08
C GLU A 47 9.76 -0.23 -16.26
N GLY A 48 9.66 0.98 -15.71
CA GLY A 48 10.72 2.01 -15.80
C GLY A 48 10.69 2.85 -17.08
N THR A 49 9.66 2.70 -17.91
CA THR A 49 9.39 3.58 -19.06
C THR A 49 8.73 4.89 -18.62
N SER A 50 8.70 5.90 -19.48
CA SER A 50 7.95 7.13 -19.18
C SER A 50 6.43 6.88 -19.14
N ILE A 51 5.66 7.79 -18.55
CA ILE A 51 4.20 7.70 -18.55
C ILE A 51 3.67 7.77 -20.00
N GLU A 52 4.26 8.60 -20.86
CA GLU A 52 3.85 8.69 -22.27
C GLU A 52 4.07 7.36 -23.00
N GLU A 53 5.22 6.72 -22.82
CA GLU A 53 5.53 5.41 -23.40
C GLU A 53 4.61 4.32 -22.86
N SER A 54 4.37 4.34 -21.55
CA SER A 54 3.43 3.43 -20.91
C SER A 54 2.03 3.57 -21.51
N LEU A 55 1.54 4.79 -21.69
CA LEU A 55 0.21 5.04 -22.24
C LEU A 55 0.05 4.51 -23.67
N LEU A 56 1.10 4.48 -24.49
CA LEU A 56 1.04 3.86 -25.81
C LEU A 56 0.69 2.36 -25.72
N LEU A 57 1.21 1.65 -24.71
CA LEU A 57 0.89 0.24 -24.45
C LEU A 57 -0.58 0.03 -24.02
N PHE A 58 -1.20 1.07 -23.44
CA PHE A 58 -2.60 1.07 -23.02
C PHE A 58 -3.53 1.80 -24.00
N GLY A 59 -3.10 1.99 -25.26
CA GLY A 59 -3.90 2.64 -26.30
C GLY A 59 -4.27 4.09 -25.98
N GLY A 60 -3.43 4.79 -25.22
CA GLY A 60 -3.65 6.16 -24.74
C GLY A 60 -4.62 6.28 -23.56
N SER A 61 -5.14 5.16 -23.03
CA SER A 61 -6.15 5.18 -21.96
C SER A 61 -5.50 5.25 -20.57
N TYR A 62 -5.64 6.39 -19.91
CA TYR A 62 -5.29 6.55 -18.49
C TYR A 62 -6.07 5.62 -17.57
N VAL A 63 -7.34 5.35 -17.88
CA VAL A 63 -8.18 4.45 -17.06
C VAL A 63 -7.62 3.04 -17.07
N SER A 64 -7.23 2.53 -18.24
CA SER A 64 -6.62 1.21 -18.40
C SER A 64 -5.26 1.14 -17.71
N TYR A 65 -4.44 2.17 -17.87
CA TYR A 65 -3.12 2.29 -17.23
C TYR A 65 -3.21 2.29 -15.70
N ILE A 66 -4.09 3.11 -15.12
CA ILE A 66 -4.31 3.18 -13.66
C ILE A 66 -4.89 1.86 -13.15
N GLY A 67 -5.89 1.32 -13.83
CA GLY A 67 -6.54 0.06 -13.45
C GLY A 67 -5.55 -1.11 -13.41
N PHE A 68 -4.64 -1.17 -14.39
CA PHE A 68 -3.58 -2.17 -14.42
C PHE A 68 -2.57 -2.01 -13.27
N ASN A 69 -2.11 -0.78 -13.00
CA ASN A 69 -1.22 -0.51 -11.87
C ASN A 69 -1.85 -0.80 -10.50
N LEU A 70 -3.16 -0.58 -10.36
CA LEU A 70 -3.92 -0.98 -9.16
C LEU A 70 -3.91 -2.50 -8.97
N GLN A 71 -4.08 -3.28 -10.04
CA GLN A 71 -4.03 -4.75 -9.97
C GLN A 71 -2.64 -5.26 -9.59
N ILE A 72 -1.57 -4.66 -10.14
CA ILE A 72 -0.19 -4.99 -9.74
C ILE A 72 0.00 -4.69 -8.25
N THR A 73 -0.40 -3.50 -7.81
CA THR A 73 -0.28 -3.09 -6.41
C THR A 73 -1.03 -4.05 -5.51
N TYR A 74 -2.27 -4.41 -5.85
CA TYR A 74 -3.07 -5.39 -5.11
C TYR A 74 -2.37 -6.74 -4.94
N ARG A 75 -1.77 -7.28 -6.01
CA ARG A 75 -1.03 -8.55 -5.94
C ARG A 75 0.21 -8.45 -5.05
N ALA A 76 0.92 -7.33 -5.10
CA ALA A 76 2.10 -7.08 -4.26
C ALA A 76 1.74 -6.73 -2.80
N PHE A 77 0.49 -6.35 -2.52
CA PHE A 77 0.08 -5.83 -1.21
C PHE A 77 -0.09 -6.89 -0.11
N ALA A 78 -0.07 -8.18 -0.46
CA ALA A 78 -0.21 -9.28 0.49
C ALA A 78 0.85 -9.25 1.61
N ILE A 79 2.13 -9.04 1.25
CA ILE A 79 3.23 -9.00 2.23
C ILE A 79 3.11 -7.76 3.15
N PRO A 80 2.92 -6.53 2.63
CA PRO A 80 2.62 -5.37 3.46
C PRO A 80 1.44 -5.58 4.42
N MET A 81 0.37 -6.22 3.98
CA MET A 81 -0.80 -6.51 4.82
C MET A 81 -0.49 -7.43 5.99
N ILE A 82 0.30 -8.49 5.75
CA ILE A 82 0.74 -9.39 6.82
C ILE A 82 1.58 -8.60 7.83
N ALA A 83 2.54 -7.79 7.37
CA ALA A 83 3.36 -6.96 8.24
C ALA A 83 2.52 -5.98 9.09
N LEU A 84 1.52 -5.31 8.48
CA LEU A 84 0.60 -4.41 9.18
C LEU A 84 -0.33 -5.12 10.16
N SER A 85 -0.58 -6.41 9.99
CA SER A 85 -1.47 -7.17 10.88
C SER A 85 -0.80 -7.57 12.20
N LEU A 86 0.53 -7.72 12.24
CA LEU A 86 1.27 -8.15 13.43
C LEU A 86 1.00 -7.27 14.68
N PRO A 87 1.03 -5.93 14.61
CA PRO A 87 0.75 -5.07 15.75
C PRO A 87 -0.70 -5.15 16.22
N LEU A 88 -1.65 -5.34 15.29
CA LEU A 88 -3.06 -5.52 15.63
C LEU A 88 -3.27 -6.83 16.39
N VAL A 89 -2.76 -7.94 15.86
CA VAL A 89 -2.82 -9.27 16.49
C VAL A 89 -2.21 -9.21 17.89
N TYR A 90 -1.01 -8.66 18.01
CA TYR A 90 -0.34 -8.47 19.30
C TYR A 90 -1.21 -7.73 20.33
N ARG A 91 -1.84 -6.62 19.92
CA ARG A 91 -2.74 -5.86 20.79
C ARG A 91 -3.96 -6.67 21.21
N LEU A 92 -4.60 -7.36 20.27
CA LEU A 92 -5.81 -8.15 20.54
C LEU A 92 -5.51 -9.30 21.51
N THR A 93 -4.38 -9.99 21.33
CA THR A 93 -3.92 -11.03 22.28
C THR A 93 -3.68 -10.46 23.67
N ARG A 94 -3.02 -9.29 23.79
CA ARG A 94 -2.81 -8.61 25.09
C ARG A 94 -4.12 -8.26 25.80
N LYS A 95 -5.14 -7.82 25.07
CA LYS A 95 -6.46 -7.48 25.64
C LYS A 95 -7.26 -8.70 26.09
N GLN A 96 -7.04 -9.87 25.50
CA GLN A 96 -7.73 -11.11 25.91
C GLN A 96 -7.10 -11.75 27.15
N ALA A 97 -5.83 -11.46 27.42
CA ALA A 97 -5.10 -11.98 28.58
C ALA A 97 -5.27 -11.12 29.86
N SER A 98 -5.98 -10.00 29.77
CA SER A 98 -6.29 -9.07 30.87
C SER A 98 -7.76 -9.11 31.25
#